data_AF-A0A2T5RGX5-F1
#
_entry.id   AF-A0A2T5RGX5-F1
#
_cell.length_a   1.000
_cell.length_b   1.000
_cell.length_c   1.000
_cell.angle_alpha   90.00
_cell.angle_beta   90.00
_cell.angle_gamma   90.00
#
_symmetry.space_group_name_H-M   'P 1'
#
loop_
_entity.id
_entity.type
_entity.pdbx_description
1 polymer ?
#
loop_
_entity_poly.entity_id
_entity_poly.type
_entity_poly.pdbx_seq_one_letter_code
_entity_poly.pdbx_strand_id
1 'polypeptide(L)' 'MKEYVVTAKVKGSSPGIGKITKTLMAEGKEEALNKFYEHYDNPKPGNYGRNDIELVSIREVTTENRDSFH' A
#
# COMPACT_ATOMS: atom_id res chain seq x y z
N MET A 1 -13.93 -11.01 4.82
CA MET A 1 -12.88 -10.17 4.22
C MET A 1 -13.29 -8.71 4.29
N LYS A 2 -12.32 -7.84 4.56
CA LYS A 2 -12.45 -6.38 4.69
C LYS A 2 -11.56 -5.72 3.64
N GLU A 3 -11.90 -4.50 3.25
CA GLU A 3 -11.11 -3.72 2.32
C GLU A 3 -10.12 -2.83 3.10
N TYR A 4 -8.87 -2.77 2.63
CA TYR A 4 -7.81 -1.97 3.23
C TYR A 4 -7.14 -1.11 2.16
N VAL A 5 -6.99 0.18 2.44
CA VAL A 5 -6.20 1.10 1.64
C VAL A 5 -4.81 1.21 2.28
N VAL A 6 -3.80 0.73 1.55
CA VAL A 6 -2.39 0.81 1.92
C VAL A 6 -1.75 1.92 1.11
N THR A 7 -1.16 2.89 1.82
CA THR A 7 -0.38 3.97 1.24
C THR A 7 1.07 3.83 1.67
N ALA A 8 1.97 3.87 0.70
CA ALA A 8 3.41 3.88 0.91
C ALA A 8 4.05 4.97 0.05
N LYS A 9 5.34 5.22 0.27
CA LYS A 9 6.16 6.08 -0.58
C LYS A 9 7.47 5.39 -0.92
N VAL A 10 8.03 5.72 -2.06
CA VAL A 10 9.38 5.29 -2.43
C VAL A 10 10.40 6.17 -1.69
N LYS A 11 11.38 5.55 -1.05
CA LYS A 11 12.47 6.21 -0.33
C LYS A 11 13.26 7.13 -1.27
N GLY A 12 13.63 8.30 -0.78
CA GLY A 12 14.38 9.28 -1.57
C GLY A 12 13.59 9.96 -2.69
N SER A 13 12.30 9.66 -2.87
CA SER A 13 11.45 10.37 -3.83
C SER A 13 11.08 11.76 -3.32
N SER A 14 10.98 12.72 -4.24
CA SER A 14 10.52 14.08 -3.93
C SER A 14 9.10 14.06 -3.34
N PRO A 15 8.74 15.04 -2.49
CA PRO A 15 7.36 15.18 -1.99
C PRO A 15 6.34 15.19 -3.12
N GLY A 16 5.34 14.31 -3.05
CA GLY A 16 4.31 14.15 -4.09
C GLY A 16 4.67 13.19 -5.23
N ILE A 17 5.94 12.78 -5.36
CA ILE A 17 6.42 11.77 -6.31
C ILE A 17 6.66 10.45 -5.56
N GLY A 18 6.40 9.31 -6.22
CA GLY A 18 6.66 7.99 -5.62
C GLY A 18 5.66 7.59 -4.54
N LYS A 19 4.52 8.28 -4.39
CA LYS A 19 3.39 7.82 -3.58
C LYS A 19 2.74 6.62 -4.26
N ILE A 20 2.57 5.55 -3.49
CA ILE A 20 1.95 4.30 -3.92
C ILE A 20 0.70 4.11 -3.06
N THR A 21 -0.46 3.97 -3.70
CA THR A 21 -1.71 3.61 -3.02
C THR A 21 -2.26 2.33 -3.65
N LYS A 22 -2.59 1.35 -2.82
CA LYS A 22 -3.26 0.11 -3.24
C LYS A 22 -4.43 -0.19 -2.32
N THR A 23 -5.52 -0.65 -2.91
CA THR A 23 -6.68 -1.19 -2.20
C THR A 23 -6.62 -2.71 -2.25
N LEU A 24 -6.73 -3.37 -1.09
CA LEU A 24 -6.55 -4.81 -0.93
C LEU A 24 -7.65 -5.41 -0.06
N MET A 25 -8.13 -6.60 -0.43
CA MET A 25 -9.04 -7.38 0.39
C MET A 25 -8.25 -8.35 1.29
N ALA A 26 -8.51 -8.31 2.59
CA ALA A 26 -7.86 -9.15 3.59
C ALA A 26 -8.76 -9.41 4.81
N GLU A 27 -8.47 -10.43 5.61
CA GLU A 27 -9.13 -10.69 6.89
C GLU A 27 -8.69 -9.71 7.98
N GLY A 28 -7.47 -9.18 7.87
CA GLY A 28 -6.93 -8.20 8.80
C GLY A 28 -5.81 -7.35 8.23
N LYS A 29 -5.37 -6.37 9.03
CA LYS A 29 -4.33 -5.39 8.69
C LYS A 29 -2.98 -6.04 8.32
N GLU A 30 -2.59 -7.10 9.03
CA GLU A 30 -1.32 -7.80 8.79
C GLU A 30 -1.32 -8.51 7.44
N GLU A 31 -2.38 -9.24 7.12
CA GLU A 31 -2.52 -9.92 5.82
C GLU A 31 -2.58 -8.90 4.66
N ALA A 32 -3.30 -7.78 4.84
CA ALA A 32 -3.30 -6.70 3.85
C ALA A 32 -1.90 -6.13 3.60
N LEU A 33 -1.09 -5.98 4.66
CA LEU A 33 0.28 -5.50 4.54
C LEU A 33 1.20 -6.52 3.87
N ASN A 34 1.05 -7.80 4.18
CA ASN A 34 1.79 -8.88 3.53
C ASN A 34 1.49 -8.92 2.03
N LYS A 35 0.21 -8.95 1.65
CA LYS A 35 -0.23 -8.87 0.25
C LYS A 35 0.29 -7.62 -0.45
N PHE A 36 0.35 -6.48 0.24
CA PHE A 36 0.94 -5.27 -0.31
C PHE A 36 2.42 -5.46 -0.64
N TYR A 37 3.22 -6.00 0.27
CA TYR A 37 4.66 -6.20 0.07
C TYR A 37 5.01 -7.30 -0.92
N GLU A 38 4.18 -8.34 -1.07
CA GLU A 38 4.37 -9.40 -2.07
C GLU A 38 4.49 -8.85 -3.50
N HIS A 39 3.84 -7.72 -3.80
CA HIS A 39 3.97 -7.04 -5.10
C HIS A 39 5.39 -6.52 -5.38
N TYR A 40 6.22 -6.41 -4.34
CA TYR A 40 7.54 -5.80 -4.35
C TYR A 40 8.65 -6.74 -3.88
N ASP A 41 8.33 -7.99 -3.53
CA ASP A 41 9.32 -8.99 -3.12
C ASP A 41 10.15 -9.48 -4.32
N ASN A 42 9.62 -9.40 -5.55
CA ASN A 42 10.35 -9.76 -6.77
C ASN A 42 10.18 -8.68 -7.86
N PRO A 43 10.84 -7.51 -7.71
CA PRO A 43 10.66 -6.41 -8.63
C PRO A 43 11.27 -6.76 -9.99
N LYS A 44 10.52 -6.49 -11.07
CA LYS A 44 11.09 -6.50 -12.42
C LYS A 44 12.18 -5.43 -12.54
N PRO A 45 13.20 -5.63 -13.40
CA PRO A 45 14.21 -4.60 -13.66
C PRO A 45 13.55 -3.25 -13.99
N GLY A 46 13.94 -2.19 -13.28
CA GLY A 46 13.36 -0.85 -13.42
C GLY A 46 12.19 -0.52 -12.49
N ASN A 47 11.70 -1.49 -11.69
CA ASN A 47 10.70 -1.26 -10.65
C ASN A 47 11.32 -1.19 -9.26
N TYR A 48 10.63 -0.55 -8.33
CA TYR A 48 11.01 -0.46 -6.92
C TYR A 48 10.86 -1.82 -6.22
N GLY A 49 11.85 -2.20 -5.44
CA GLY A 49 11.77 -3.35 -4.54
C GLY A 49 11.19 -2.99 -3.18
N ARG A 50 10.85 -4.00 -2.38
CA ARG A 50 10.33 -3.81 -1.02
C ARG A 50 11.20 -2.89 -0.15
N ASN A 51 12.51 -3.00 -0.27
CA ASN A 51 13.46 -2.18 0.50
C ASN A 51 13.44 -0.70 0.13
N ASP A 52 12.93 -0.36 -1.05
CA ASP A 52 12.80 1.02 -1.52
C ASP A 52 11.48 1.65 -1.06
N ILE A 53 10.61 0.91 -0.38
CA ILE A 53 9.27 1.35 -0.01
C ILE A 53 9.17 1.58 1.50
N GLU A 54 8.59 2.70 1.88
CA GLU A 54 8.29 3.09 3.26
C GLU A 54 6.77 3.19 3.44
N LEU A 55 6.22 2.42 4.38
CA LEU A 55 4.80 2.47 4.70
C LEU A 55 4.44 3.84 5.28
N VAL A 56 3.40 4.47 4.73
CA VAL A 56 2.87 5.74 5.22
C VAL A 56 1.64 5.48 6.09
N SER A 57 0.69 4.70 5.58
CA SER A 57 -0.52 4.36 6.33
C SER A 57 -1.20 3.11 5.79
N ILE A 58 -1.97 2.45 6.65
CA ILE A 58 -2.91 1.41 6.27
C ILE A 58 -4.21 1.65 7.02
N ARG A 59 -5.32 1.70 6.29
CA ARG A 59 -6.65 2.01 6.83
C ARG A 59 -7.67 1.00 6.34
N GLU A 60 -8.51 0.52 7.24
CA GLU A 60 -9.69 -0.27 6.87
C GLU A 60 -10.73 0.65 6.24
N VAL A 61 -11.26 0.25 5.09
CA VAL A 61 -12.41 0.90 4.48
C VAL A 61 -13.66 0.38 5.18
N THR A 62 -14.36 1.29 5.83
CA THR A 62 -15.65 1.07 6.46
C THR A 62 -16.72 1.77 5.65
N THR A 63 -17.98 1.44 5.91
CA THR A 63 -19.12 2.14 5.29
C THR A 63 -19.10 3.66 5.52
N GLU A 64 -18.49 4.11 6.61
CA GLU A 64 -18.45 5.53 6.99
C GLU A 64 -17.35 6.33 6.29
N ASN A 65 -16.28 5.66 5.83
CA ASN A 65 -15.12 6.34 5.25
C ASN A 65 -14.88 5.99 3.78
N ARG A 66 -15.77 5.17 3.18
CA ARG A 66 -15.66 4.71 1.79
C ARG A 66 -15.53 5.83 0.77
N ASP A 67 -16.31 6.90 0.93
CA ASP A 67 -16.31 8.07 0.03
C ASP A 67 -15.01 8.90 0.15
N SER A 68 -14.20 8.67 1.19
CA SER A 68 -12.89 9.32 1.31
C SER A 68 -11.78 8.62 0.51
N PHE A 69 -12.08 7.45 -0.08
CA PHE A 69 -11.11 6.62 -0.80
C PHE A 69 -11.44 6.42 -2.29
N HIS A 70 -12.63 6.82 -2.74
CA HIS A 70 -13.11 6.69 -4.12
C HIS A 70 -13.54 8.05 -4.69
#